data_AF-A0A7Y2D1Z6-F1
#
_entry.id   AF-A0A7Y2D1Z6-F1
#
_cell.length_a   1.000
_cell.length_b   1.000
_cell.length_c   1.000
_cell.angle_alpha   90.00
_cell.angle_beta   90.00
_cell.angle_gamma   90.00
#
_symmetry.space_group_name_H-M   'P 1'
#
loop_
_entity.id
_entity.type
_entity.pdbx_description
1 polymer ?
#
loop_
_entity_poly.entity_id
_entity_poly.type
_entity_poly.pdbx_seq_one_letter_code
_entity_poly.pdbx_strand_id
1 'polypeptide(L)'
;MDVHNNKIEKSDKPYQENVVNVRGVIITVVGLAVVCVVSFALMWVLQQYLDERAVATEQLSPMMLETEERLPPEPRLQSAPGFGVEGPEGRVNLELREPQAEYKVLIKKWEKAWKEGEKDPKTGAIISLPIEEAKKKVLESGELNAAPQKSETEAEAPKPEAEKAAAATAN
;
A
#
# COMPACT_ATOMS: atom_id res chain seq x y z
N MET A 1 46.42 2.48 -67.93
CA MET A 1 47.59 2.33 -67.04
C MET A 1 47.35 1.09 -66.21
N ASP A 2 48.03 0.04 -66.65
CA ASP A 2 48.10 -1.34 -66.16
C ASP A 2 48.38 -1.40 -64.65
N VAL A 3 48.07 -2.45 -63.90
CA VAL A 3 48.37 -3.86 -64.16
C VAL A 3 47.38 -4.73 -63.37
N HIS A 4 46.62 -5.58 -64.07
CA HIS A 4 45.96 -6.73 -63.44
C HIS A 4 47.03 -7.75 -63.05
N ASN A 5 47.48 -7.71 -61.80
CA ASN A 5 48.45 -8.67 -61.27
C ASN A 5 47.71 -9.94 -60.82
N ASN A 6 47.28 -10.74 -61.78
CA ASN A 6 46.61 -12.02 -61.54
C ASN A 6 47.67 -13.12 -61.39
N LYS A 7 48.33 -13.16 -60.22
CA LYS A 7 49.14 -14.33 -59.83
C LYS A 7 48.21 -15.38 -59.22
N ILE A 8 47.77 -16.32 -60.04
CA ILE A 8 47.17 -17.55 -59.57
C ILE A 8 48.32 -18.45 -59.09
N GLU A 9 48.71 -18.31 -57.83
CA GLU A 9 49.67 -19.23 -57.21
C GLU A 9 48.93 -20.54 -56.88
N LYS A 10 49.34 -21.65 -57.52
CA LYS A 10 48.92 -23.01 -57.13
C LYS A 10 49.48 -23.28 -55.73
N SER A 11 48.61 -23.21 -54.72
CA SER A 11 48.96 -23.41 -53.32
C SER A 11 49.16 -24.90 -53.01
N ASP A 12 50.40 -25.28 -52.74
CA ASP A 12 50.81 -26.61 -52.24
C ASP A 12 50.61 -26.74 -50.71
N LYS A 13 49.72 -25.91 -50.13
CA LYS A 13 49.45 -25.87 -48.69
C LYS A 13 48.09 -26.52 -48.40
N PRO A 14 47.96 -27.34 -47.33
CA PRO A 14 46.71 -28.02 -46.99
C PRO A 14 45.61 -27.09 -46.44
N TYR A 15 45.88 -25.78 -46.34
CA TYR A 15 44.93 -24.77 -45.87
C TYR A 15 44.92 -23.56 -46.80
N GLN A 16 43.77 -22.89 -46.88
CA GLN A 16 43.63 -21.64 -47.62
C GLN A 16 44.18 -20.48 -46.79
N GLU A 17 44.96 -19.61 -47.43
CA GLU A 17 45.40 -18.36 -46.79
C GLU A 17 44.25 -17.36 -46.77
N ASN A 18 43.90 -16.87 -45.58
CA ASN A 18 42.83 -15.91 -45.40
C ASN A 18 43.34 -14.49 -45.72
N VAL A 19 43.39 -14.13 -47.00
CA VAL A 19 43.73 -12.77 -47.44
C VAL A 19 42.55 -11.83 -47.23
N VAL A 20 42.54 -11.16 -46.07
CA VAL A 20 41.51 -10.17 -45.71
C VAL A 20 41.78 -8.85 -46.44
N ASN A 21 40.74 -8.26 -47.03
CA ASN A 21 40.83 -6.93 -47.64
C ASN A 21 40.85 -5.83 -46.57
N VAL A 22 42.03 -5.56 -46.03
CA VAL A 22 42.26 -4.53 -44.99
C VAL A 22 41.78 -3.15 -45.43
N ARG A 23 41.94 -2.82 -46.72
CA ARG A 23 41.49 -1.54 -47.28
C ARG A 23 39.98 -1.38 -47.21
N GLY A 24 39.22 -2.45 -47.50
CA GLY A 24 37.77 -2.47 -47.38
C GLY A 24 37.32 -2.25 -45.94
N VAL A 25 37.95 -2.93 -44.98
CA VAL A 25 37.63 -2.79 -43.55
C VAL A 25 37.87 -1.36 -43.07
N ILE A 26 39.00 -0.75 -43.43
CA ILE A 26 39.31 0.64 -43.04
C ILE A 26 38.27 1.63 -43.58
N ILE A 27 37.89 1.51 -44.85
CA ILE A 27 36.88 2.38 -45.47
C ILE A 27 35.53 2.21 -44.75
N THR A 28 35.14 0.99 -44.42
CA THR A 28 33.90 0.72 -43.68
C THR A 28 33.90 1.37 -42.29
N VAL A 29 35.01 1.27 -41.56
CA VAL A 29 35.14 1.89 -40.22
C VAL A 29 35.05 3.41 -40.31
N VAL A 30 35.75 4.01 -41.28
CA VAL A 30 35.71 5.46 -41.49
C VAL A 30 34.31 5.91 -41.92
N GLY A 31 33.68 5.20 -42.86
CA GLY A 31 32.32 5.50 -43.29
C GLY A 31 31.31 5.41 -42.14
N LEU A 32 31.42 4.37 -41.30
CA LEU A 32 30.57 4.21 -40.13
C LEU A 32 30.76 5.35 -39.12
N ALA A 33 32.01 5.74 -38.85
CA ALA A 33 32.33 6.84 -37.96
C ALA A 33 31.73 8.17 -38.47
N VAL A 34 31.82 8.43 -39.78
CA VAL A 34 31.21 9.62 -40.40
C VAL A 34 29.70 9.61 -40.22
N VAL A 35 29.02 8.49 -40.45
CA VAL A 35 27.57 8.36 -40.24
C VAL A 35 27.19 8.64 -38.79
N CYS A 36 27.93 8.08 -37.82
CA CYS A 36 27.69 8.35 -36.40
C CYS A 36 27.80 9.85 -36.08
N VAL A 37 28.86 10.52 -36.53
CA VAL A 37 29.07 11.96 -36.30
C VAL A 37 27.92 12.78 -36.91
N VAL A 38 27.49 12.45 -38.13
CA VAL A 38 26.38 13.13 -38.80
C VAL A 38 25.07 12.92 -38.02
N SER A 39 24.78 11.69 -37.55
CA SER A 39 23.59 11.41 -36.74
C SER A 39 23.59 12.19 -35.44
N PHE A 40 24.73 12.29 -34.74
CA PHE A 40 24.84 13.11 -33.53
C PHE A 40 24.64 14.59 -33.82
N ALA A 41 25.21 15.10 -34.91
CA ALA A 41 25.03 16.49 -35.31
C ALA A 41 23.56 16.81 -35.62
N LEU A 42 22.85 15.92 -36.32
CA LEU A 42 21.42 16.06 -36.59
C LEU A 42 20.59 16.03 -35.30
N MET A 43 20.89 15.12 -34.37
CA MET A 43 20.20 15.05 -33.09
C MET A 43 20.43 16.33 -32.26
N TRP A 44 21.67 16.86 -32.27
CA TRP A 44 22.00 18.11 -31.59
C TRP A 44 21.18 19.29 -32.12
N VAL A 45 21.07 19.42 -33.44
CA VAL A 45 20.27 20.48 -34.08
C VAL A 45 18.78 20.31 -33.74
N LEU A 46 18.26 19.09 -33.80
CA LEU A 46 16.88 18.81 -33.44
C LEU A 46 16.59 19.17 -31.98
N GLN A 47 17.51 18.84 -31.06
CA GLN A 47 17.35 19.17 -29.65
C GLN A 47 17.30 20.69 -29.44
N GLN A 48 18.21 21.46 -30.03
CA GLN A 48 18.19 22.93 -29.95
C GLN A 48 16.86 23.50 -30.44
N TYR A 49 16.34 22.99 -31.56
CA TYR A 49 15.05 23.41 -32.09
C TYR A 49 13.87 23.07 -31.17
N LEU A 50 13.91 21.91 -30.51
CA LEU A 50 12.88 21.52 -29.55
C LEU A 50 12.98 22.35 -28.26
N ASP A 51 14.18 22.65 -27.77
CA ASP A 51 14.41 23.46 -26.57
C ASP A 51 13.87 24.89 -26.75
N GLU A 52 14.11 25.52 -27.91
CA GLU A 52 13.53 26.82 -28.26
C GLU A 52 11.99 26.81 -28.19
N ARG A 53 11.37 25.69 -28.57
CA ARG A 53 9.91 25.51 -28.53
C ARG A 53 9.39 25.13 -27.16
N ALA A 54 10.17 24.40 -26.37
CA ALA A 54 9.82 24.02 -25.01
C ALA A 54 9.72 25.27 -24.11
N VAL A 55 10.68 26.18 -24.22
CA VAL A 55 10.66 27.47 -23.48
C VAL A 55 9.48 28.34 -23.94
N ALA A 56 9.16 28.35 -25.23
CA ALA A 56 8.01 29.10 -25.75
C ALA A 56 6.65 28.51 -25.33
N THR A 57 6.61 27.24 -24.91
CA THR A 57 5.38 26.50 -24.55
C THR A 57 5.37 26.14 -23.06
N GLU A 58 6.15 26.83 -22.22
CA GLU A 58 6.31 26.53 -20.80
C GLU A 58 5.00 26.81 -20.02
N GLN A 59 4.06 25.88 -20.11
CA GLN A 59 3.09 25.64 -19.05
C GLN A 59 3.85 25.03 -17.87
N LEU A 60 3.73 25.64 -16.70
CA LEU A 60 4.35 25.18 -15.46
C LEU A 60 4.07 23.68 -15.29
N SER A 61 5.13 22.87 -15.39
CA SER A 61 5.02 21.44 -15.16
C SER A 61 4.57 21.22 -13.72
N PRO A 62 3.55 20.37 -13.45
CA PRO A 62 3.08 20.10 -12.08
C PRO A 62 4.14 19.40 -11.20
N MET A 63 5.34 19.18 -11.73
CA MET A 63 6.51 18.72 -11.00
C MET A 63 7.38 19.83 -10.42
N MET A 64 7.25 21.07 -10.90
CA MET A 64 7.93 22.25 -10.38
C MET A 64 7.08 23.04 -9.37
N LEU A 65 5.82 22.66 -9.18
CA LEU A 65 4.98 23.18 -8.12
C LEU A 65 5.56 22.79 -6.76
N GLU A 66 5.51 23.71 -5.79
CA GLU A 66 5.96 23.42 -4.43
C GLU A 66 5.23 22.18 -3.88
N THR A 67 5.90 21.44 -3.00
CA THR A 67 5.42 20.14 -2.48
C THR A 67 3.99 20.18 -1.94
N GLU A 68 3.52 21.35 -1.51
CA GLU A 68 2.18 21.61 -1.00
C GLU A 68 1.12 21.74 -2.11
N GLU A 69 1.45 22.38 -3.24
CA GLU A 69 0.58 22.53 -4.43
C GLU A 69 0.53 21.27 -5.30
N ARG A 70 1.54 20.41 -5.16
CA ARG A 70 1.60 19.10 -5.83
C ARG A 70 0.60 18.09 -5.32
N LEU A 71 0.14 18.30 -4.10
CA LEU A 71 -0.77 17.37 -3.46
C LEU A 71 -2.19 17.75 -3.87
N PRO A 72 -3.03 16.78 -4.28
CA PRO A 72 -4.42 17.08 -4.56
C PRO A 72 -5.03 17.78 -3.34
N PRO A 73 -5.83 18.85 -3.56
CA PRO A 73 -6.49 19.57 -2.49
C PRO A 73 -7.23 18.56 -1.61
N GLU A 74 -7.23 18.79 -0.30
CA GLU A 74 -7.93 17.94 0.65
C GLU A 74 -9.39 17.75 0.20
N PRO A 75 -9.94 16.52 0.19
CA PRO A 75 -9.61 15.39 1.07
C PRO A 75 -8.87 14.23 0.36
N ARG A 76 -7.72 13.82 0.90
CA ARG A 76 -6.91 12.74 0.33
C ARG A 76 -7.46 11.37 0.74
N LEU A 77 -7.65 10.49 -0.23
CA LEU A 77 -8.01 9.08 -0.01
C LEU A 77 -6.85 8.21 0.52
N GLN A 78 -5.71 8.82 0.83
CA GLN A 78 -4.52 8.19 1.41
C GLN A 78 -3.83 9.07 2.46
N SER A 79 -4.54 10.06 3.03
CA SER A 79 -4.20 10.50 4.39
C SER A 79 -4.61 9.38 5.35
N ALA A 80 -3.92 8.23 5.24
CA ALA A 80 -3.77 7.37 6.39
C ALA A 80 -3.19 8.29 7.46
N PRO A 81 -3.91 8.53 8.56
CA PRO A 81 -3.28 9.16 9.69
C PRO A 81 -2.08 8.26 10.00
N GLY A 82 -0.84 8.75 9.78
CA GLY A 82 0.36 8.05 10.25
C GLY A 82 0.17 7.54 11.68
N PHE A 83 0.80 6.40 12.01
CA PHE A 83 0.62 5.65 13.25
C PHE A 83 0.38 6.58 14.44
N GLY A 84 -0.86 6.63 14.92
CA GLY A 84 -1.28 7.63 15.88
C GLY A 84 -2.75 7.50 16.25
N VAL A 85 -3.05 7.72 17.53
CA VAL A 85 -4.40 7.59 18.07
C VAL A 85 -4.92 8.98 18.42
N GLU A 86 -6.08 9.34 17.88
CA GLU A 86 -6.79 10.57 18.24
C GLU A 86 -7.40 10.45 19.63
N GLY A 87 -7.08 11.39 20.53
CA GLY A 87 -7.66 11.48 21.87
C GLY A 87 -8.30 12.84 22.15
N PRO A 88 -8.99 12.97 23.30
CA PRO A 88 -9.63 14.22 23.72
C PRO A 88 -8.64 15.41 23.83
N GLU A 89 -7.37 15.12 24.11
CA GLU A 89 -6.28 16.11 24.26
C GLU A 89 -5.45 16.32 22.96
N GLY A 90 -5.90 15.73 21.84
CA GLY A 90 -5.20 15.79 20.56
C GLY A 90 -4.64 14.46 20.10
N ARG A 91 -3.96 14.47 18.95
CA ARG A 91 -3.43 13.28 18.29
C ARG A 91 -2.10 12.87 18.91
N VAL A 92 -2.02 11.63 19.39
CA VAL A 92 -0.77 11.05 19.89
C VAL A 92 -0.03 10.41 18.72
N ASN A 93 1.10 10.98 18.29
CA ASN A 93 1.97 10.39 17.26
C ASN A 93 2.74 9.18 17.83
N LEU A 94 2.69 8.05 17.14
CA LEU A 94 3.24 6.76 17.55
C LEU A 94 4.27 6.19 16.55
N GLU A 95 4.70 7.00 15.58
CA GLU A 95 5.56 6.59 14.45
C GLU A 95 6.91 5.98 14.88
N LEU A 96 7.49 6.44 16.00
CA LEU A 96 8.77 5.94 16.54
C LEU A 96 8.58 4.98 17.73
N ARG A 97 7.34 4.56 18.03
CA ARG A 97 7.07 3.64 19.15
C ARG A 97 7.00 2.19 18.69
N GLU A 98 6.95 1.29 19.68
CA GLU A 98 6.74 -0.12 19.45
C GLU A 98 5.48 -0.37 18.60
N PRO A 99 5.45 -1.41 17.75
CA PRO A 99 4.28 -1.74 16.92
C PRO A 99 2.97 -1.92 17.71
N GLN A 100 3.05 -2.26 18.99
CA GLN A 100 1.91 -2.48 19.89
C GLN A 100 1.45 -1.20 20.62
N ALA A 101 2.05 -0.04 20.33
CA ALA A 101 1.79 1.19 21.08
C ALA A 101 0.36 1.71 20.89
N GLU A 102 -0.23 1.55 19.70
CA GLU A 102 -1.63 1.91 19.44
C GLU A 102 -2.58 1.13 20.34
N TYR A 103 -2.41 -0.20 20.36
CA TYR A 103 -3.21 -1.10 21.19
C TYR A 103 -3.12 -0.75 22.69
N LYS A 104 -1.90 -0.46 23.19
CA LYS A 104 -1.68 -0.04 24.58
C LYS A 104 -2.41 1.26 24.92
N VAL A 105 -2.46 2.22 24.01
CA VAL A 105 -3.18 3.49 24.22
C VAL A 105 -4.69 3.27 24.22
N LEU A 106 -5.20 2.43 23.32
CA LEU A 106 -6.62 2.09 23.25
C LEU A 106 -7.11 1.36 24.50
N ILE A 107 -6.35 0.38 24.99
CA ILE A 107 -6.67 -0.32 26.26
C ILE A 107 -6.79 0.69 27.40
N LYS A 108 -5.80 1.58 27.55
CA LYS A 108 -5.81 2.56 28.64
C LYS A 108 -7.04 3.47 28.60
N LYS A 109 -7.47 3.88 27.40
CA LYS A 109 -8.70 4.65 27.23
C LYS A 109 -9.91 3.83 27.65
N TRP A 110 -9.97 2.57 27.25
CA TRP A 110 -11.06 1.69 27.62
C TRP A 110 -11.12 1.42 29.12
N GLU A 111 -9.97 1.17 29.77
CA GLU A 111 -9.90 1.00 31.22
C GLU A 111 -10.38 2.25 31.96
N LYS A 112 -10.06 3.45 31.45
CA LYS A 112 -10.52 4.71 32.01
C LYS A 112 -12.04 4.84 31.88
N ALA A 113 -12.58 4.63 30.68
CA ALA A 113 -14.02 4.65 30.43
C ALA A 113 -14.77 3.60 31.27
N TRP A 114 -14.18 2.42 31.46
CA TRP A 114 -14.76 1.36 32.28
C TRP A 114 -14.86 1.74 33.77
N LYS A 115 -13.86 2.47 34.29
CA LYS A 115 -13.80 2.87 35.70
C LYS A 115 -14.63 4.11 36.01
N GLU A 116 -14.56 5.12 35.14
CA GLU A 116 -15.13 6.45 35.40
C GLU A 116 -16.47 6.68 34.67
N GLY A 117 -16.81 5.83 33.70
CA GLY A 117 -17.87 6.11 32.73
C GLY A 117 -17.47 7.19 31.73
N GLU A 118 -18.23 7.32 30.65
CA GLU A 118 -18.02 8.34 29.62
C GLU A 118 -19.26 9.23 29.52
N LYS A 119 -19.04 10.55 29.45
CA LYS A 119 -20.09 11.55 29.22
C LYS A 119 -19.88 12.17 27.85
N ASP A 120 -20.98 12.41 27.14
CA ASP A 120 -20.94 13.09 25.86
C ASP A 120 -20.45 14.54 26.07
N PRO A 121 -19.35 14.95 25.44
CA PRO A 121 -18.81 16.30 25.57
C PRO A 121 -19.78 17.39 25.07
N LYS A 122 -20.77 17.06 24.23
CA LYS A 122 -21.71 18.04 23.66
C LYS A 122 -23.01 18.16 24.44
N THR A 123 -23.54 17.04 24.93
CA THR A 123 -24.88 16.99 25.55
C THR A 123 -24.83 16.80 27.07
N GLY A 124 -23.65 16.45 27.63
CA GLY A 124 -23.49 16.12 29.04
C GLY A 124 -24.23 14.84 29.46
N ALA A 125 -24.85 14.14 28.51
CA ALA A 125 -25.52 12.88 28.74
C ALA A 125 -24.49 11.79 29.05
N ILE A 126 -24.85 10.88 29.95
CA ILE A 126 -23.99 9.75 30.33
C ILE A 126 -24.08 8.72 29.20
N ILE A 127 -23.00 8.54 28.46
CA ILE A 127 -22.90 7.55 27.36
C ILE A 127 -22.67 6.17 27.95
N SER A 128 -21.76 6.06 28.92
CA SER A 128 -21.47 4.82 29.62
C SER A 128 -21.30 5.07 31.11
N LEU A 129 -21.79 4.14 31.93
CA LEU A 129 -21.74 4.21 33.38
C LEU A 129 -21.26 2.87 33.93
N PRO A 130 -20.37 2.85 34.94
CA PRO A 130 -19.99 1.62 35.60
C PRO A 130 -21.23 0.88 36.15
N ILE A 131 -21.23 -0.45 36.04
CA ILE A 131 -22.40 -1.28 36.37
C ILE A 131 -22.87 -1.05 37.82
N GLU A 132 -21.95 -0.82 38.76
CA GLU A 132 -22.29 -0.54 40.15
C GLU A 132 -23.03 0.79 40.34
N GLU A 133 -22.59 1.83 39.64
CA GLU A 133 -23.25 3.14 39.66
C GLU A 133 -24.58 3.08 38.91
N ALA A 134 -24.65 2.32 37.82
CA ALA A 134 -25.89 2.08 37.09
C ALA A 134 -26.93 1.39 37.97
N LYS A 135 -26.55 0.35 38.71
CA LYS A 135 -27.45 -0.33 39.67
C LYS A 135 -27.99 0.65 40.71
N LYS A 136 -27.14 1.51 41.28
CA LYS A 136 -27.57 2.51 42.26
C LYS A 136 -28.57 3.50 41.65
N LYS A 137 -28.27 4.04 40.47
CA LYS A 137 -29.18 4.97 39.79
C LYS A 137 -30.51 4.35 39.40
N VAL A 138 -30.51 3.08 38.99
CA VAL A 138 -31.72 2.33 38.64
C VAL A 138 -32.57 2.02 39.89
N LEU A 139 -31.93 1.76 41.03
CA LEU A 139 -32.62 1.60 42.32
C LEU A 139 -33.19 2.95 42.81
N GLU A 140 -32.46 4.05 42.60
CA GLU A 140 -32.91 5.42 42.92
C GLU A 140 -34.03 5.90 41.99
N SER A 141 -33.99 5.55 40.69
CA SER A 141 -35.04 5.91 39.72
C SER A 141 -36.32 5.09 39.91
N GLY A 142 -36.26 3.97 40.63
CA GLY A 142 -37.42 3.13 40.93
C GLY A 142 -38.06 2.48 39.70
N GLU A 143 -37.36 2.47 38.55
CA GLU A 143 -37.88 1.99 37.26
C GLU A 143 -37.87 0.46 37.11
N LEU A 144 -37.39 -0.26 38.14
CA LEU A 144 -37.47 -1.70 38.20
C LEU A 144 -38.90 -2.12 38.59
N ASN A 145 -39.75 -2.30 37.59
CA ASN A 145 -40.90 -3.18 37.74
C ASN A 145 -40.36 -4.59 38.01
N ALA A 146 -40.58 -5.11 39.22
CA ALA A 146 -40.25 -6.48 39.56
C ALA A 146 -40.91 -7.40 38.51
N ALA A 147 -40.11 -8.09 37.70
CA ALA A 147 -40.61 -9.27 37.02
C ALA A 147 -41.18 -10.21 38.09
N PRO A 148 -42.36 -10.83 37.88
CA PRO A 148 -42.89 -11.75 38.86
C PRO A 148 -41.81 -12.77 39.18
N GLN A 149 -41.45 -12.87 40.46
CA GLN A 149 -40.60 -13.94 40.94
C GLN A 149 -41.26 -15.25 40.53
N LYS A 150 -40.71 -15.90 39.51
CA LYS A 150 -41.00 -17.30 39.25
C LYS A 150 -40.29 -18.04 40.37
N SER A 151 -41.00 -18.18 41.48
CA SER A 151 -40.63 -19.06 42.58
C SER A 151 -40.25 -20.41 41.99
N GLU A 152 -39.04 -20.85 42.29
CA GLU A 152 -38.66 -22.25 42.23
C GLU A 152 -39.60 -23.03 43.15
N THR A 153 -40.68 -23.55 42.58
CA THR A 153 -41.32 -24.76 43.04
C THR A 153 -41.25 -25.73 41.88
N GLU A 154 -40.83 -26.96 42.20
CA GLU A 154 -40.85 -28.15 41.35
C GLU A 154 -39.61 -28.35 40.47
N ALA A 155 -38.54 -28.73 41.17
CA ALA A 155 -37.78 -29.90 40.75
C ALA A 155 -38.75 -31.08 40.57
N GLU A 156 -38.78 -31.69 39.38
CA GLU A 156 -38.53 -33.13 39.21
C GLU A 156 -38.30 -33.45 37.73
N ALA A 157 -37.25 -34.23 37.47
CA ALA A 157 -36.83 -34.65 36.13
C ALA A 157 -37.90 -35.47 35.40
N PRO A 158 -37.72 -35.65 34.07
CA PRO A 158 -37.55 -37.03 33.63
C PRO A 158 -36.27 -37.24 32.82
N LYS A 159 -35.66 -38.38 33.14
CA LYS A 159 -34.50 -39.04 32.54
C LYS A 159 -34.59 -39.21 31.01
N PRO A 160 -33.44 -39.46 30.34
CA PRO A 160 -33.37 -39.71 28.91
C PRO A 160 -33.86 -41.13 28.59
N GLU A 161 -34.83 -41.26 27.68
CA GLU A 161 -35.13 -42.54 27.03
C GLU A 161 -34.33 -42.64 25.73
N ALA A 162 -33.24 -43.41 25.80
CA ALA A 162 -32.78 -44.20 24.67
C ALA A 162 -33.65 -45.47 24.60
N GLU A 163 -33.67 -46.10 23.41
CA GLU A 163 -34.13 -47.47 23.13
C GLU A 163 -35.53 -47.63 22.51
N LYS A 164 -35.59 -47.56 21.17
CA LYS A 164 -36.15 -48.62 20.29
C LYS A 164 -36.26 -48.14 18.84
N ALA A 165 -35.17 -48.26 18.08
CA ALA A 165 -35.22 -48.41 16.62
C ALA A 165 -33.84 -48.87 16.12
N ALA A 166 -33.62 -50.19 16.08
CA ALA A 166 -32.72 -50.92 15.17
C ALA A 166 -32.19 -52.21 15.81
N ALA A 167 -33.06 -53.18 16.04
CA ALA A 167 -32.67 -54.59 16.13
C ALA A 167 -33.91 -55.46 15.86
N ALA A 168 -34.09 -55.90 14.62
CA ALA A 168 -34.66 -57.20 14.23
C ALA A 168 -35.05 -57.18 12.74
N THR A 169 -34.03 -57.35 11.89
CA THR A 169 -34.16 -58.17 10.69
C THR A 169 -34.21 -59.63 11.17
N ALA A 170 -35.38 -60.25 11.24
CA ALA A 170 -35.60 -61.72 11.27
C ALA A 170 -37.09 -62.06 11.48
N ASN A 171 -37.88 -62.12 10.40
CA ASN A 171 -38.64 -63.30 9.92
C ASN A 171 -39.53 -62.89 8.75
#